data_AF-A0A257XDI4-F1
#
_entry.id   AF-A0A257XDI4-F1
#
_cell.length_a   1.000
_cell.length_b   1.000
_cell.length_c   1.000
_cell.angle_alpha   90.00
_cell.angle_beta   90.00
_cell.angle_gamma   90.00
#
_symmetry.space_group_name_H-M   'P 1'
#
loop_
_entity.id
_entity.type
_entity.pdbx_description
1 polymer ?
#
loop_
_entity_poly.entity_id
_entity_poly.type
_entity_poly.pdbx_seq_one_letter_code
_entity_poly.pdbx_strand_id
1 'polypeptide(L)' 'MTDSPDSPEHRHIRSYVLRQGRMSPAQTRSIEEGMPRWGISYAAHALDCAVVFGRNAPVVLEIGFGMGFTTAEIA' A
#
# COMPACT_ATOMS: atom_id res chain seq x y z
N MET A 1 25.57 7.61 22.91
CA MET A 1 24.98 7.78 21.57
C MET A 1 23.49 7.81 21.81
N THR A 2 22.96 9.02 21.97
CA THR A 2 21.66 9.28 22.57
C THR A 2 20.60 9.16 21.48
N ASP A 3 19.71 8.19 21.64
CA ASP A 3 18.56 8.02 20.75
C ASP A 3 17.58 9.18 21.05
N SER A 4 17.53 10.18 20.17
CA SER A 4 16.59 11.29 20.28
C SER A 4 15.24 10.81 19.73
N PRO A 5 14.13 10.89 20.50
CA PRO A 5 12.83 10.30 20.15
C PRO A 5 12.09 10.99 18.98
N ASP A 6 12.79 11.83 18.20
CA ASP A 6 12.21 12.69 17.15
C ASP A 6 12.97 12.59 15.82
N SER A 7 13.69 11.48 15.58
CA SER A 7 14.14 11.13 14.23
C SER A 7 12.90 10.83 13.37
N PRO A 8 12.73 11.43 12.17
CA PRO A 8 11.53 11.28 11.34
C PRO A 8 11.21 9.82 10.98
N GLU A 9 12.20 8.94 11.11
CA GLU A 9 12.17 7.51 10.82
C GLU A 9 11.36 6.70 11.87
N HIS A 10 11.04 7.29 13.03
CA HIS A 10 10.35 6.61 14.14
C HIS A 10 9.04 7.29 14.57
N ARG A 11 8.52 8.25 13.79
CA ARG A 11 7.27 8.92 14.14
C ARG A 11 6.08 7.99 13.90
N HIS A 12 5.41 7.58 14.98
CA HIS A 12 4.25 6.72 14.92
C HIS A 12 3.11 7.36 14.09
N ILE A 13 2.54 6.62 13.13
CA ILE A 13 1.45 7.12 12.28
C ILE A 13 0.18 7.25 13.12
N ARG A 14 -0.24 8.50 13.38
CA ARG A 14 -1.37 8.80 14.28
C ARG A 14 -2.75 8.76 13.59
N SER A 15 -2.78 8.76 12.25
CA SER A 15 -4.00 8.82 11.44
C SER A 15 -4.50 7.46 10.96
N TYR A 16 -3.86 6.36 11.37
CA TYR A 16 -4.24 5.01 10.94
C TYR A 16 -4.83 4.21 12.10
N VAL A 17 -6.04 3.70 11.89
CA VAL A 17 -6.70 2.77 12.82
C VAL A 17 -6.59 1.37 12.22
N LEU A 18 -6.04 0.43 12.99
CA LEU A 18 -6.01 -0.97 12.61
C LEU A 18 -7.45 -1.51 12.53
N ARG A 19 -7.90 -1.91 11.33
CA ARG A 19 -9.18 -2.62 11.17
C ARG A 19 -9.04 -4.05 11.69
N GLN A 20 -9.26 -4.25 12.99
CA GLN A 20 -9.39 -5.58 13.60
C GLN A 20 -10.79 -6.18 13.33
N GLY A 21 -11.25 -6.14 12.09
CA GLY A 21 -12.53 -6.72 11.66
C GLY A 21 -12.35 -8.06 10.94
N ARG A 22 -13.36 -8.92 10.99
CA ARG A 22 -13.39 -10.16 10.20
C ARG A 22 -13.62 -9.81 8.73
N MET A 23 -12.77 -10.32 7.84
CA MET A 23 -13.01 -10.24 6.39
C MET A 23 -14.20 -11.14 6.01
N SER A 24 -15.02 -10.66 5.08
CA SER A 24 -16.06 -11.51 4.49
C SER A 24 -15.42 -12.56 3.56
N PRO A 25 -16.09 -13.70 3.29
CA PRO A 25 -15.57 -14.71 2.38
C PRO A 25 -15.27 -14.17 0.97
N ALA A 26 -16.07 -13.21 0.50
CA ALA A 26 -15.84 -12.56 -0.80
C ALA A 26 -14.55 -11.71 -0.78
N GLN A 27 -14.32 -10.95 0.29
CA GLN A 27 -13.09 -10.16 0.45
C GLN A 27 -11.84 -11.04 0.50
N THR A 28 -11.89 -12.15 1.24
CA THR A 28 -10.78 -13.12 1.29
C THR A 28 -10.47 -13.67 -0.10
N ARG A 29 -11.49 -14.12 -0.83
CA ARG A 29 -11.31 -14.64 -2.19
C ARG A 29 -10.72 -13.60 -3.14
N SER A 30 -11.22 -12.36 -3.10
CA SER A 30 -10.70 -11.28 -3.94
C SER A 30 -9.21 -11.01 -3.65
N ILE A 31 -8.79 -11.10 -2.39
CA ILE A 31 -7.38 -10.98 -2.02
C ILE A 31 -6.58 -12.18 -2.54
N GLU A 32 -7.05 -13.41 -2.30
CA GLU A 32 -6.34 -14.63 -2.72
C GLU A 32 -6.14 -14.69 -4.24
N GLU A 33 -7.16 -14.31 -5.03
CA GLU A 33 -7.10 -14.35 -6.48
C GLU A 33 -6.41 -13.12 -7.08
N GLY A 34 -6.56 -11.96 -6.44
CA GLY A 34 -6.06 -10.67 -6.95
C GLY A 34 -4.62 -10.35 -6.54
N MET A 35 -4.22 -10.72 -5.33
CA MET A 35 -2.88 -10.40 -4.81
C MET A 35 -1.75 -10.97 -5.69
N PRO A 36 -1.82 -12.19 -6.24
CA PRO A 36 -0.79 -12.70 -7.14
C PRO A 36 -0.69 -11.95 -8.48
N ARG A 37 -1.74 -11.22 -8.87
CA ARG A 37 -1.83 -10.52 -10.17
C ARG A 37 -1.40 -9.07 -10.09
N TRP A 38 -1.81 -8.38 -9.02
CA TRP A 38 -1.64 -6.92 -8.89
C TRP A 38 -0.90 -6.51 -7.62
N GLY A 39 -0.73 -7.43 -6.68
CA GLY A 39 -0.12 -7.16 -5.40
C GLY A 39 1.41 -7.06 -5.49
N ILE A 40 1.97 -6.11 -4.75
CA ILE A 40 3.42 -5.96 -4.58
C ILE A 40 3.74 -6.30 -3.13
N SER A 41 4.56 -7.33 -2.93
CA SER A 41 5.02 -7.71 -1.59
C SER A 41 5.97 -6.65 -1.05
N TYR A 42 5.83 -6.31 0.23
CA TYR A 42 6.74 -5.37 0.87
C TYR A 42 8.17 -5.91 0.88
N ALA A 43 9.12 -5.04 0.56
CA ALA A 43 10.54 -5.27 0.74
C ALA A 43 11.21 -3.97 1.18
N ALA A 44 12.28 -4.09 1.96
CA ALA A 44 13.03 -2.94 2.47
C ALA A 44 13.99 -2.36 1.41
N HIS A 45 13.46 -2.05 0.22
CA HIS A 45 14.17 -1.35 -0.86
C HIS A 45 13.18 -0.48 -1.64
N ALA A 46 13.72 0.50 -2.38
CA ALA A 46 12.90 1.36 -3.23
C ALA A 46 12.29 0.57 -4.40
N LEU A 47 10.99 0.76 -4.64
CA LEU A 47 10.29 0.12 -5.75
C LEU A 47 10.71 0.74 -7.09
N ASP A 48 11.11 -0.08 -8.05
CA ASP A 48 11.30 0.35 -9.44
C ASP A 48 9.96 0.32 -10.19
N CYS A 49 9.30 1.47 -10.27
CA CYS A 49 8.01 1.60 -10.94
C CYS A 49 8.08 1.30 -12.45
N ALA A 50 9.20 1.59 -13.12
CA ALA A 50 9.33 1.37 -14.55
C ALA A 50 9.33 -0.13 -14.87
N VAL A 51 10.01 -0.92 -14.04
CA VAL A 51 10.01 -2.38 -14.12
C VAL A 51 8.61 -2.94 -13.80
N VAL A 52 7.99 -2.48 -12.71
CA VAL A 52 6.67 -2.96 -12.27
C VAL A 52 5.59 -2.70 -13.30
N PHE A 53 5.54 -1.50 -13.88
CA PHE A 53 4.52 -1.12 -14.86
C PHE A 53 4.92 -1.46 -16.32
N GLY A 54 6.15 -1.92 -16.55
CA GLY A 54 6.68 -2.22 -17.89
C GLY A 54 6.81 -1.00 -18.81
N ARG A 55 6.77 0.22 -18.26
CA ARG A 55 6.87 1.48 -19.03
C ARG A 55 7.36 2.64 -18.16
N ASN A 56 7.92 3.65 -18.81
CA ASN A 56 8.23 4.94 -18.18
C ASN A 56 7.07 5.92 -18.40
N ALA A 57 6.32 6.22 -17.34
CA ALA A 57 5.19 7.15 -17.34
C ALA A 57 5.06 7.84 -15.97
N PRO A 58 4.34 8.97 -15.87
CA PRO A 58 4.01 9.56 -14.57
C PRO A 58 3.29 8.55 -13.67
N VAL A 59 3.64 8.54 -12.38
CA VAL A 59 3.10 7.61 -11.38
C VAL A 59 2.34 8.40 -10.32
N VAL A 60 1.15 7.92 -9.97
CA VAL A 60 0.33 8.44 -8.87
C VAL A 60 0.34 7.44 -7.72
N LEU A 61 0.57 7.93 -6.50
CA LEU A 61 0.47 7.15 -5.27
C LEU A 61 -0.69 7.70 -4.42
N GLU A 62 -1.67 6.86 -4.13
CA GLU A 62 -2.77 7.19 -3.23
C GLU A 62 -2.63 6.43 -1.90
N ILE A 63 -2.37 7.16 -0.82
CA ILE A 63 -2.27 6.59 0.53
C ILE A 63 -3.66 6.64 1.17
N GLY A 64 -4.19 5.48 1.56
CA GLY A 64 -5.50 5.39 2.20
C GLY A 64 -6.68 5.39 1.22
N PHE A 65 -6.54 4.74 0.06
CA PHE A 65 -7.56 4.66 -1.03
C PHE A 65 -8.90 3.98 -0.66
N GLY A 66 -9.09 3.54 0.59
CA GLY A 66 -10.33 2.94 1.06
C GLY A 66 -10.68 1.66 0.29
N MET A 67 -11.79 1.70 -0.46
CA MET A 67 -12.24 0.60 -1.32
C MET A 67 -11.68 0.66 -2.74
N GLY A 68 -10.96 1.72 -3.10
CA GLY A 68 -10.29 1.87 -4.39
C GLY A 68 -11.18 2.36 -5.54
N PHE A 69 -12.42 2.77 -5.28
CA PHE A 69 -13.32 3.28 -6.32
C PHE A 69 -12.73 4.48 -7.06
N THR A 70 -12.27 5.50 -6.33
CA THR A 70 -11.68 6.69 -6.95
C THR A 70 -10.42 6.36 -7.73
N THR A 71 -9.54 5.53 -7.17
CA THR A 71 -8.32 5.07 -7.84
C THR A 71 -8.65 4.33 -9.15
N ALA A 72 -9.68 3.48 -9.14
CA ALA A 72 -10.10 2.72 -10.31
C ALA A 72 -10.69 3.61 -11.41
N GLU A 73 -11.41 4.67 -11.06
CA GLU A 73 -11.99 5.62 -12.03
C GLU A 73 -10.92 6.46 -12.75
N ILE A 74 -9.77 6.69 -12.12
CA ILE A 74 -8.70 7.54 -12.68
C ILE A 74 -7.55 6.75 -13.32
N ALA A 75 -7.52 5.42 -13.17
CA ALA A 75 -6.41 4.55 -13.59
C ALA A 75 -6.47 4.14 -15.07
#